data_AF-A0A397UZ41-F1
#
_entry.id   AF-A0A397UZ41-F1
#
_cell.length_a   1.000
_cell.length_b   1.000
_cell.length_c   1.000
_cell.angle_alpha   90.00
_cell.angle_beta   90.00
_cell.angle_gamma   90.00
#
_symmetry.space_group_name_H-M   'P 1'
#
loop_
_entity.id
_entity.type
_entity.pdbx_description
1 polymer ?
#
loop_
_entity_poly.entity_id
_entity_poly.type
_entity_poly.pdbx_seq_one_letter_code
_entity_poly.pdbx_strand_id
1 'polypeptide(L)'
;MRMAWLDISDIVYSKFGRSCKNIEFLYLTDLLSNLIPLVLDVYAVHHREGNLPAYEESCMRCWTDLFLRFDRKNYKCAPLMFFSDIFYWMEISHPMIDMITTHLASLSDSPVEIAHSIIRRRTPKFFTADQLQKEARFIFQQRENNTFRQHFVNSVKYPYSPKQLHMLSQKCATLLLETFAKIYQARHMYPLIINSSDEYLRDEVKKNVNAIKESITNKLGKNEFIDERNEDMVEDDSDADMTTDDAAITANLFENAKQLFLQL
;
A
#
# COMPACT_ATOMS: atom_id res chain seq x y z
N MET A 1 -5.54 -3.95 9.68
CA MET A 1 -5.73 -4.52 8.34
C MET A 1 -4.39 -4.89 7.71
N ARG A 2 -3.50 -3.96 7.35
CA ARG A 2 -2.18 -4.32 6.77
C ARG A 2 -1.35 -5.23 7.69
N MET A 3 -1.11 -4.83 8.94
CA MET A 3 -0.36 -5.64 9.92
C MET A 3 -1.01 -7.03 10.08
N ALA A 4 -2.33 -7.05 10.31
CA ALA A 4 -3.11 -8.28 10.43
C ALA A 4 -3.00 -9.22 9.21
N TRP A 5 -2.88 -8.67 7.99
CA TRP A 5 -2.69 -9.45 6.77
C TRP A 5 -1.27 -10.01 6.67
N LEU A 6 -0.26 -9.21 6.97
CA LEU A 6 1.15 -9.65 7.00
C LEU A 6 1.34 -10.82 8.00
N ASP A 7 0.66 -10.77 9.15
CA ASP A 7 0.75 -11.81 10.18
C ASP A 7 0.21 -13.19 9.73
N ILE A 8 -0.59 -13.25 8.67
CA ILE A 8 -1.29 -14.48 8.23
C ILE A 8 -1.09 -14.82 6.76
N SER A 9 -0.49 -13.93 5.96
CA SER A 9 -0.41 -14.08 4.50
C SER A 9 0.29 -15.38 4.11
N ASP A 10 1.41 -15.71 4.74
CA ASP A 10 2.18 -16.92 4.45
C ASP A 10 1.41 -18.20 4.81
N ILE A 11 0.65 -18.16 5.89
CA ILE A 11 -0.22 -19.27 6.31
C ILE A 11 -1.33 -19.47 5.28
N VAL A 12 -1.94 -18.38 4.82
CA VAL A 12 -3.00 -18.41 3.80
C VAL A 12 -2.44 -18.90 2.45
N TYR A 13 -1.29 -18.40 2.00
CA TYR A 13 -0.66 -18.81 0.74
C TYR A 13 -0.16 -20.26 0.77
N SER A 14 0.39 -20.72 1.90
CA SER A 14 0.81 -22.13 2.03
C SER A 14 -0.37 -23.09 1.96
N LYS A 15 -1.55 -22.69 2.49
CA LYS A 15 -2.75 -23.53 2.49
C LYS A 15 -3.46 -23.61 1.14
N PHE A 16 -3.63 -22.47 0.48
CA PHE A 16 -4.27 -22.40 -0.84
C PHE A 16 -3.32 -22.81 -1.97
N GLY A 17 -2.01 -22.64 -1.77
CA GLY A 17 -1.00 -22.74 -2.81
C GLY A 17 -0.91 -21.47 -3.64
N ARG A 18 0.32 -21.07 -4.02
CA ARG A 18 0.56 -19.86 -4.82
C ARG A 18 -0.08 -19.89 -6.22
N SER A 19 -0.46 -21.08 -6.70
CA SER A 19 -1.11 -21.30 -8.00
C SER A 19 -2.63 -21.46 -7.92
N CYS A 20 -3.25 -21.16 -6.77
CA CYS A 20 -4.70 -21.28 -6.62
C CYS A 20 -5.45 -20.32 -7.56
N LYS A 21 -6.35 -20.88 -8.39
CA LYS A 21 -7.17 -20.12 -9.34
C LYS A 21 -8.52 -19.66 -8.79
N ASN A 22 -8.79 -19.86 -7.49
CA ASN A 22 -10.05 -19.44 -6.88
C ASN A 22 -10.18 -17.90 -6.94
N ILE A 23 -11.24 -17.41 -7.59
CA ILE A 23 -11.43 -15.98 -7.85
C ILE A 23 -11.59 -15.18 -6.56
N GLU A 24 -12.34 -15.69 -5.58
CA GLU A 24 -12.54 -15.02 -4.30
C GLU A 24 -11.22 -14.89 -3.53
N PHE A 25 -10.44 -15.98 -3.51
CA PHE A 25 -9.09 -15.99 -2.96
C PHE A 25 -8.21 -14.95 -3.65
N LEU A 26 -8.11 -14.99 -4.99
CA LEU A 26 -7.27 -14.07 -5.77
C LEU A 26 -7.69 -12.60 -5.57
N TYR A 27 -8.99 -12.33 -5.55
CA TYR A 27 -9.50 -10.98 -5.35
C TYR A 27 -9.20 -10.48 -3.93
N LEU A 28 -9.42 -11.32 -2.91
CA LEU A 28 -9.23 -10.93 -1.52
C LEU A 28 -7.74 -10.74 -1.19
N THR A 29 -6.87 -11.62 -1.69
CA THR A 29 -5.42 -11.48 -1.48
C THR A 29 -4.88 -10.24 -2.20
N ASP A 30 -5.32 -9.97 -3.43
CA ASP A 30 -4.94 -8.76 -4.15
C ASP A 30 -5.46 -7.48 -3.48
N LEU A 31 -6.70 -7.49 -2.98
CA LEU A 31 -7.26 -6.39 -2.19
C LEU A 31 -6.42 -6.09 -0.94
N LEU A 32 -6.01 -7.12 -0.21
CA LEU A 32 -5.27 -7.00 1.05
C LEU A 32 -3.78 -6.68 0.85
N SER A 33 -3.15 -7.25 -0.18
CA SER A 33 -1.72 -7.03 -0.48
C SER A 33 -1.44 -5.74 -1.23
N ASN A 34 -2.34 -5.36 -2.15
CA ASN A 34 -2.08 -4.27 -3.08
C ASN A 34 -2.97 -3.07 -2.78
N LEU A 35 -4.29 -3.21 -2.93
CA LEU A 35 -5.18 -2.05 -2.98
C LEU A 35 -5.33 -1.35 -1.62
N ILE A 36 -5.48 -2.09 -0.53
CA ILE A 36 -5.66 -1.50 0.81
C ILE A 36 -4.37 -0.80 1.29
N PRO A 37 -3.19 -1.44 1.25
CA PRO A 37 -1.93 -0.76 1.57
C PRO A 37 -1.73 0.46 0.69
N LEU A 38 -2.02 0.37 -0.61
CA LEU A 38 -1.92 1.53 -1.48
C LEU A 38 -2.81 2.68 -1.02
N VAL A 39 -4.12 2.47 -0.81
CA VAL A 39 -5.02 3.57 -0.41
C VAL A 39 -4.67 4.15 0.97
N LEU A 40 -4.23 3.33 1.92
CA LEU A 40 -3.96 3.77 3.28
C LEU A 40 -2.54 4.33 3.46
N ASP A 41 -1.55 3.70 2.84
CA ASP A 41 -0.13 4.02 3.01
C ASP A 41 0.32 5.09 2.02
N VAL A 42 -0.30 5.24 0.84
CA VAL A 42 0.02 6.33 -0.12
C VAL A 42 -0.09 7.69 0.56
N TYR A 43 -1.16 7.93 1.32
CA TYR A 43 -1.30 9.19 2.04
C TYR A 43 -0.21 9.39 3.10
N ALA A 44 0.20 8.32 3.80
CA ALA A 44 1.28 8.40 4.77
C ALA A 44 2.62 8.68 4.09
N VAL A 45 2.95 7.94 3.04
CA VAL A 45 4.22 8.04 2.31
C VAL A 45 4.32 9.36 1.53
N HIS A 46 3.25 9.78 0.84
CA HIS A 46 3.24 11.03 0.07
C HIS A 46 3.30 12.28 0.95
N HIS A 47 2.79 12.22 2.18
CA HIS A 47 2.60 13.43 2.98
C HIS A 47 3.41 13.49 4.28
N ARG A 48 4.07 12.41 4.72
CA ARG A 48 4.75 12.41 6.02
C ARG A 48 6.24 12.09 5.99
N GLU A 49 6.74 11.37 5.00
CA GLU A 49 8.07 10.77 5.14
C GLU A 49 9.18 11.54 4.42
N GLY A 50 8.86 12.44 3.48
CA GLY A 50 9.89 13.19 2.74
C GLY A 50 10.92 12.28 2.05
N ASN A 51 10.60 11.00 1.91
CA ASN A 51 11.46 9.93 1.43
C ASN A 51 11.17 9.72 -0.06
N LEU A 52 12.08 10.19 -0.90
CA LEU A 52 11.92 10.16 -2.36
C LEU A 52 11.79 8.72 -2.91
N PRO A 53 12.62 7.74 -2.53
CA PRO A 53 12.42 6.34 -2.93
C PRO A 53 11.04 5.78 -2.58
N ALA A 54 10.56 5.99 -1.35
CA ALA A 54 9.24 5.51 -0.93
C ALA A 54 8.10 6.21 -1.70
N TYR A 55 8.26 7.51 -1.96
CA TYR A 55 7.35 8.29 -2.77
C TYR A 55 7.27 7.77 -4.21
N GLU A 56 8.43 7.50 -4.82
CA GLU A 56 8.53 6.93 -6.16
C GLU A 56 7.81 5.58 -6.24
N GLU A 57 8.13 4.66 -5.34
CA GLU A 57 7.48 3.35 -5.27
C GLU A 57 5.95 3.50 -5.12
N SER A 58 5.50 4.37 -4.22
CA SER A 58 4.07 4.57 -3.98
C SER A 58 3.36 5.17 -5.20
N CYS A 59 3.98 6.12 -5.90
CA CYS A 59 3.46 6.69 -7.14
C CYS A 59 3.40 5.66 -8.27
N MET A 60 4.42 4.80 -8.40
CA MET A 60 4.45 3.73 -9.39
C MET A 60 3.35 2.68 -9.11
N ARG A 61 3.17 2.28 -7.86
CA ARG A 61 2.07 1.39 -7.46
C ARG A 61 0.69 2.03 -7.68
N CYS A 62 0.53 3.33 -7.40
CA CYS A 62 -0.70 4.08 -7.74
C CYS A 62 -0.98 4.01 -9.24
N TRP A 63 0.06 4.19 -10.06
CA TRP A 63 -0.08 4.13 -11.49
C TRP A 63 -0.49 2.74 -11.99
N THR A 64 0.20 1.67 -11.57
CA THR A 64 -0.10 0.30 -12.02
C THR A 64 -1.42 -0.22 -11.46
N ASP A 65 -1.61 -0.11 -10.15
CA ASP A 65 -2.65 -0.83 -9.42
C ASP A 65 -3.97 -0.05 -9.37
N LEU A 66 -3.94 1.28 -9.51
CA LEU A 66 -5.15 2.12 -9.56
C LEU A 66 -5.42 2.66 -10.97
N PHE A 67 -4.48 3.41 -11.55
CA PHE A 67 -4.80 4.20 -12.73
C PHE A 67 -4.87 3.36 -14.01
N LEU A 68 -3.91 2.45 -14.21
CA LEU A 68 -3.92 1.52 -15.32
C LEU A 68 -5.00 0.46 -15.15
N ARG A 69 -5.01 -0.22 -14.00
CA ARG A 69 -5.95 -1.33 -13.74
C ARG A 69 -7.42 -0.91 -13.83
N PHE A 70 -7.78 0.27 -13.32
CA PHE A 70 -9.16 0.79 -13.40
C PHE A 70 -9.40 1.73 -14.59
N ASP A 71 -8.53 1.72 -15.60
CA ASP A 71 -8.68 2.48 -16.84
C ASP A 71 -8.94 3.99 -16.63
N ARG A 72 -8.27 4.62 -15.66
CA ARG A 72 -8.46 6.02 -15.31
C ARG A 72 -7.86 6.95 -16.36
N LYS A 73 -8.66 7.27 -17.39
CA LYS A 73 -8.27 8.05 -18.59
C LYS A 73 -7.42 9.29 -18.31
N ASN A 74 -7.74 10.07 -17.28
CA ASN A 74 -7.05 11.34 -16.99
C ASN A 74 -5.72 11.19 -16.25
N TYR A 75 -5.42 10.00 -15.69
CA TYR A 75 -4.27 9.80 -14.80
C TYR A 75 -3.25 8.79 -15.34
N LYS A 76 -3.48 8.19 -16.52
CA LYS A 76 -2.58 7.19 -17.10
C LYS A 76 -1.20 7.73 -17.43
N CYS A 77 -1.10 9.01 -17.78
CA CYS A 77 0.15 9.62 -18.21
C CYS A 77 0.76 10.55 -17.16
N ALA A 78 -0.01 11.01 -16.17
CA ALA A 78 0.45 12.04 -15.24
C ALA A 78 1.65 11.58 -14.38
N PRO A 79 1.66 10.38 -13.77
CA PRO A 79 2.85 9.89 -13.05
C PRO A 79 4.04 9.70 -13.97
N LEU A 80 3.83 9.22 -15.20
CA LEU A 80 4.90 8.99 -16.18
C LEU A 80 5.58 10.29 -16.62
N MET A 81 4.81 11.34 -16.89
CA MET A 81 5.36 12.64 -17.24
C MET A 81 6.17 13.22 -16.08
N PHE A 82 5.65 13.12 -14.86
CA PHE A 82 6.35 13.56 -13.66
C PHE A 82 7.68 12.82 -13.46
N PHE A 83 7.69 11.48 -13.60
CA PHE A 83 8.92 10.71 -13.47
C PHE A 83 9.89 10.92 -14.63
N SER A 84 9.39 11.13 -15.85
CA SER A 84 10.24 11.51 -16.99
C SER A 84 11.03 12.79 -16.68
N ASP A 85 10.37 13.79 -16.12
CA ASP A 85 11.01 15.06 -15.75
C ASP A 85 12.01 14.85 -14.60
N ILE A 86 11.65 14.09 -13.56
CA ILE A 86 12.56 13.76 -12.45
C ILE A 86 13.80 13.02 -12.95
N PHE A 87 13.65 11.94 -13.72
CA PHE A 87 14.80 11.16 -14.18
C PHE A 87 15.70 11.97 -15.10
N TYR A 88 15.13 12.80 -15.98
CA TYR A 88 15.90 13.72 -16.79
C TYR A 88 16.69 14.72 -15.94
N TRP A 89 16.07 15.29 -14.90
CA TRP A 89 16.74 16.20 -13.98
C TRP A 89 17.83 15.51 -13.15
N MET A 90 17.66 14.23 -12.79
CA MET A 90 18.71 13.44 -12.14
C MET A 90 19.91 13.25 -13.07
N GLU A 91 19.66 12.91 -14.34
CA GLU A 91 20.70 12.66 -15.34
C GLU A 91 21.58 13.90 -15.56
N ILE A 92 20.97 15.08 -15.66
CA ILE A 92 21.70 16.34 -15.86
C ILE A 92 22.17 16.99 -14.56
N SER A 93 21.96 16.35 -13.40
CA SER A 93 22.24 16.92 -12.07
C SER A 93 21.61 18.31 -11.87
N HIS A 94 20.35 18.46 -12.28
CA HIS A 94 19.64 19.73 -12.19
C HIS A 94 19.36 20.11 -10.73
N PRO A 95 19.50 21.39 -10.33
CA PRO A 95 19.18 21.86 -8.97
C PRO A 95 17.75 21.59 -8.49
N MET A 96 16.84 21.28 -9.42
CA MET A 96 15.45 20.91 -9.10
C MET A 96 15.37 19.59 -8.33
N ILE A 97 16.30 18.65 -8.54
CA ILE A 97 16.34 17.40 -7.77
C ILE A 97 16.63 17.67 -6.30
N ASP A 98 17.59 18.54 -6.01
CA ASP A 98 17.90 18.92 -4.63
C ASP A 98 16.70 19.62 -3.99
N MET A 99 16.03 20.51 -4.73
CA MET A 99 14.83 21.20 -4.26
C MET A 99 13.70 20.21 -3.94
N ILE A 100 13.40 19.28 -4.84
CA ILE A 100 12.34 18.29 -4.65
C ILE A 100 12.69 17.35 -3.50
N THR A 101 13.92 16.85 -3.43
CA THR A 101 14.35 15.91 -2.39
C THR A 101 14.33 16.58 -1.01
N THR A 102 14.79 17.83 -0.92
CA THR A 102 14.84 18.60 0.35
C THR A 102 13.45 19.05 0.82
N HIS A 103 12.53 19.30 -0.12
CA HIS A 103 11.21 19.85 0.17
C HIS A 103 10.05 18.93 -0.20
N LEU A 104 10.30 17.63 -0.37
CA LEU A 104 9.27 16.66 -0.78
C LEU A 104 8.06 16.68 0.16
N ALA A 105 8.30 16.74 1.48
CA ALA A 105 7.25 16.85 2.48
C ALA A 105 6.42 18.15 2.37
N SER A 106 7.02 19.23 1.85
CA SER A 106 6.36 20.51 1.61
C SER A 106 5.47 20.50 0.36
N LEU A 107 5.68 19.55 -0.55
CA LEU A 107 4.81 19.31 -1.72
C LEU A 107 3.54 18.53 -1.36
N SER A 108 3.28 18.32 -0.07
CA SER A 108 2.08 17.66 0.43
C SER A 108 0.85 18.58 0.42
N ASP A 109 -0.32 18.03 0.10
CA ASP A 109 -1.61 18.71 0.29
C ASP A 109 -2.03 18.79 1.77
N SER A 110 -1.27 18.19 2.68
CA SER A 110 -1.56 18.15 4.12
C SER A 110 -1.85 19.55 4.73
N PRO A 111 -1.07 20.61 4.46
CA PRO A 111 -1.37 21.95 4.96
C PRO A 111 -2.72 22.48 4.45
N VAL A 112 -3.08 22.15 3.21
CA VAL A 112 -4.34 22.55 2.58
C VAL A 112 -5.50 21.80 3.21
N GLU A 113 -5.39 20.47 3.38
CA GLU A 113 -6.41 19.64 4.02
C GLU A 113 -6.64 20.01 5.49
N ILE A 114 -5.57 20.33 6.22
CA ILE A 114 -5.65 20.83 7.60
C ILE A 114 -6.34 22.20 7.62
N ALA A 115 -5.96 23.12 6.73
CA ALA A 115 -6.60 24.42 6.61
C ALA A 115 -8.11 24.28 6.31
N HIS A 116 -8.48 23.43 5.36
CA HIS A 116 -9.86 23.08 5.05
C HIS A 116 -10.61 22.51 6.27
N SER A 117 -9.97 21.61 7.02
CA SER A 117 -10.55 21.00 8.22
C SER A 117 -10.80 22.02 9.34
N ILE A 118 -9.86 22.95 9.56
CA ILE A 118 -10.01 24.04 10.54
C ILE A 118 -11.17 24.96 10.16
N ILE A 119 -11.24 25.38 8.90
CA ILE A 119 -12.35 26.20 8.39
C ILE A 119 -13.66 25.45 8.58
N ARG A 120 -13.74 24.18 8.16
CA ARG A 120 -14.96 23.35 8.27
C ARG A 120 -15.43 23.17 9.72
N ARG A 121 -14.52 23.04 10.69
CA ARG A 121 -14.88 22.89 12.10
C ARG A 121 -15.50 24.15 12.69
N ARG A 122 -15.14 25.32 12.17
CA ARG A 122 -15.61 26.63 12.65
C ARG A 122 -16.72 27.23 11.80
N THR A 123 -17.11 26.57 10.71
CA THR A 123 -18.12 27.08 9.77
C THR A 123 -19.33 26.14 9.71
N PRO A 124 -20.56 26.67 9.90
CA PRO A 124 -21.80 25.95 9.62
C PRO A 124 -21.95 25.59 8.13
N LYS A 125 -22.70 24.52 7.85
CA LYS A 125 -22.94 24.01 6.47
C LYS A 125 -23.58 25.03 5.51
N PHE A 126 -24.25 26.04 6.03
CA PHE A 126 -25.04 27.03 5.28
C PHE A 126 -24.34 28.40 5.16
N PHE A 127 -23.04 28.48 5.47
CA PHE A 127 -22.27 29.69 5.20
C PHE A 127 -22.14 29.94 3.69
N THR A 128 -22.32 31.21 3.31
CA THR A 128 -22.06 31.69 1.95
C THR A 128 -20.55 31.80 1.68
N ALA A 129 -20.15 31.87 0.40
CA ALA A 129 -18.75 31.98 0.02
C ALA A 129 -18.04 33.19 0.67
N ASP A 130 -18.71 34.35 0.74
CA ASP A 130 -18.18 35.56 1.38
C ASP A 130 -17.99 35.39 2.89
N GLN A 131 -18.90 34.67 3.55
CA GLN A 131 -18.79 34.36 4.98
C GLN A 131 -17.65 33.38 5.25
N LEU A 132 -17.50 32.35 4.42
CA LEU A 132 -16.35 31.43 4.47
C LEU A 132 -15.03 32.17 4.28
N GLN A 133 -14.97 33.09 3.31
CA GLN A 133 -13.77 33.87 3.04
C GLN A 133 -13.41 34.80 4.20
N LYS A 134 -14.40 35.47 4.81
CA LYS A 134 -14.19 36.31 6.00
C LYS A 134 -13.69 35.48 7.19
N GLU A 135 -14.31 34.32 7.44
CA GLU A 135 -13.94 33.45 8.55
C GLU A 135 -12.53 32.87 8.36
N ALA A 136 -12.19 32.41 7.15
CA ALA A 136 -10.83 31.97 6.85
C ALA A 136 -9.81 33.09 7.08
N ARG A 137 -10.07 34.31 6.57
CA ARG A 137 -9.18 35.46 6.80
C ARG A 137 -9.01 35.79 8.27
N PHE A 138 -10.08 35.67 9.06
CA PHE A 138 -10.05 35.89 10.51
C PHE A 138 -9.22 34.81 11.23
N ILE A 139 -9.45 33.52 10.92
CA ILE A 139 -8.70 32.40 11.49
C ILE A 139 -7.19 32.53 11.20
N PHE A 140 -6.84 32.85 9.97
CA PHE A 140 -5.45 32.91 9.53
C PHE A 140 -4.83 34.31 9.67
N GLN A 141 -5.52 35.30 10.24
CA GLN A 141 -4.99 36.67 10.41
C GLN A 141 -3.80 36.71 11.38
N GLN A 142 -3.73 35.76 12.33
CA GLN A 142 -2.66 35.64 13.33
C GLN A 142 -1.67 34.51 13.01
N ARG A 143 -1.41 34.23 11.74
CA ARG A 143 -0.56 33.10 11.31
C ARG A 143 0.91 33.17 11.76
N GLU A 144 1.41 34.34 12.14
CA GLU A 144 2.73 34.48 12.77
C GLU A 144 2.72 34.28 14.29
N ASN A 145 1.53 34.23 14.89
CA ASN A 145 1.39 34.00 16.32
C ASN A 145 1.62 32.50 16.59
N ASN A 146 2.47 32.18 17.58
CA ASN A 146 2.89 30.80 17.86
C ASN A 146 1.73 29.81 18.06
N THR A 147 0.54 30.29 18.44
CA THR A 147 -0.71 29.50 18.53
C THR A 147 -1.13 28.87 17.21
N PHE A 148 -0.94 29.54 16.06
CA PHE A 148 -1.19 28.93 14.74
C PHE A 148 -0.24 27.76 14.52
N ARG A 149 1.07 27.99 14.70
CA ARG A 149 2.11 26.95 14.60
C ARG A 149 1.85 25.78 15.57
N GLN A 150 1.39 26.04 16.78
CA GLN A 150 1.03 25.01 17.76
C GLN A 150 -0.09 24.08 17.28
N HIS A 151 -1.01 24.54 16.42
CA HIS A 151 -1.98 23.66 15.78
C HIS A 151 -1.35 22.68 14.77
N PHE A 152 -0.18 22.99 14.21
CA PHE A 152 0.58 22.12 13.31
C PHE A 152 1.62 21.26 14.03
N VAL A 153 2.10 21.71 15.20
CA VAL A 153 3.17 21.05 15.96
C VAL A 153 2.63 20.09 17.02
N ASN A 154 1.45 20.35 17.59
CA ASN A 154 0.86 19.47 18.60
C ASN A 154 0.41 18.17 17.94
N SER A 155 1.24 17.14 18.03
CA SER A 155 0.85 15.77 17.69
C SER A 155 -0.34 15.39 18.56
N VAL A 156 -1.51 15.24 17.94
CA VAL A 156 -2.65 14.63 18.61
C VAL A 156 -2.18 13.24 19.00
N LYS A 157 -2.00 12.99 20.30
CA LYS A 157 -1.68 11.64 20.79
C LYS A 157 -2.76 10.71 20.25
N TYR A 158 -2.34 9.75 19.45
CA TYR A 158 -3.25 8.78 18.87
C TYR A 158 -4.01 8.08 20.02
N PRO A 159 -5.35 7.95 19.94
CA PRO A 159 -6.16 7.54 21.08
C PRO A 159 -5.92 6.09 21.52
N TYR A 160 -5.22 5.30 20.71
CA TYR A 160 -4.90 3.91 21.00
C TYR A 160 -3.41 3.73 21.30
N SER A 161 -3.12 2.93 22.32
CA SER A 161 -1.75 2.50 22.60
C SER A 161 -1.28 1.45 21.56
N PRO A 162 0.04 1.28 21.35
CA PRO A 162 0.57 0.23 20.48
C PRO A 162 0.06 -1.18 20.85
N LYS A 163 -0.13 -1.47 22.15
CA LYS A 163 -0.70 -2.74 22.63
C LYS A 163 -2.15 -2.92 22.18
N GLN A 164 -2.98 -1.86 22.30
CA GLN A 164 -4.36 -1.90 21.82
C GLN A 164 -4.41 -2.10 20.30
N LEU A 165 -3.54 -1.43 19.55
CA LEU A 165 -3.41 -1.60 18.11
C LEU A 165 -3.02 -3.03 17.72
N HIS A 166 -2.05 -3.62 18.44
CA HIS A 166 -1.64 -5.00 18.23
C HIS A 166 -2.79 -5.99 18.51
N MET A 167 -3.50 -5.82 19.63
CA MET A 167 -4.67 -6.64 19.95
C MET A 167 -5.78 -6.52 18.88
N LEU A 168 -6.04 -5.30 18.39
CA LEU A 168 -6.96 -5.07 17.27
C LEU A 168 -6.48 -5.75 15.98
N SER A 169 -5.16 -5.75 15.72
CA SER A 169 -4.55 -6.46 14.60
C SER A 169 -4.81 -7.96 14.68
N GLN A 170 -4.57 -8.59 15.84
CA GLN A 170 -4.80 -10.02 16.04
C GLN A 170 -6.27 -10.41 15.90
N LYS A 171 -7.20 -9.60 16.44
CA LYS A 171 -8.64 -9.82 16.25
C LYS A 171 -9.04 -9.72 14.78
N CYS A 172 -8.49 -8.74 14.06
CA CYS A 172 -8.69 -8.59 12.62
C CYS A 172 -8.13 -9.80 11.84
N ALA A 173 -6.93 -10.27 12.20
CA ALA A 173 -6.28 -11.41 11.57
C ALA A 173 -7.09 -12.70 11.76
N THR A 174 -7.64 -12.90 12.96
CA THR A 174 -8.55 -14.02 13.26
C THR A 174 -9.79 -14.01 12.36
N LEU A 175 -10.44 -12.86 12.20
CA LEU A 175 -11.61 -12.72 11.32
C LEU A 175 -11.26 -12.96 9.85
N LEU A 176 -10.07 -12.51 9.41
CA LEU A 176 -9.58 -12.78 8.05
C LEU A 176 -9.34 -14.28 7.83
N LEU A 177 -8.72 -14.98 8.79
CA LEU A 177 -8.54 -16.43 8.72
C LEU A 177 -9.87 -17.18 8.65
N GLU A 178 -10.87 -16.79 9.44
CA GLU A 178 -12.23 -17.35 9.34
C GLU A 178 -12.86 -17.11 7.96
N THR A 179 -12.59 -15.96 7.35
CA THR A 179 -13.06 -15.64 6.00
C THR A 179 -12.38 -16.54 4.96
N PHE A 180 -11.06 -16.68 5.02
CA PHE A 180 -10.31 -17.59 4.15
C PHE A 180 -10.69 -19.06 4.37
N ALA A 181 -10.98 -19.48 5.61
CA ALA A 181 -11.46 -20.82 5.92
C ALA A 181 -12.75 -21.14 5.16
N LYS A 182 -13.72 -20.20 5.17
CA LYS A 182 -14.98 -20.32 4.44
C LYS A 182 -14.75 -20.44 2.93
N ILE A 183 -13.87 -19.60 2.37
CA ILE A 183 -13.50 -19.66 0.94
C ILE A 183 -12.87 -21.02 0.61
N TYR A 184 -11.97 -21.51 1.48
CA TYR A 184 -11.28 -22.78 1.28
C TYR A 184 -12.25 -23.97 1.30
N GLN A 185 -13.17 -24.00 2.27
CA GLN A 185 -14.19 -25.05 2.37
C GLN A 185 -15.18 -24.99 1.19
N ALA A 186 -15.52 -23.79 0.71
CA ALA A 186 -16.39 -23.59 -0.44
C ALA A 186 -15.74 -23.90 -1.80
N ARG A 187 -14.44 -24.23 -1.85
CA ARG A 187 -13.70 -24.46 -3.11
C ARG A 187 -14.31 -25.52 -4.03
N HIS A 188 -15.06 -26.47 -3.47
CA HIS A 188 -15.71 -27.55 -4.23
C HIS A 188 -17.12 -27.17 -4.74
N MET A 189 -17.73 -26.11 -4.19
CA MET A 189 -19.08 -25.66 -4.59
C MET A 189 -19.07 -24.85 -5.89
N TYR A 190 -17.93 -24.24 -6.21
CA TYR A 190 -17.73 -23.51 -7.46
C TYR A 190 -16.55 -24.13 -8.21
N PRO A 191 -16.75 -25.28 -8.90
CA PRO A 191 -15.75 -25.74 -9.85
C PRO A 191 -15.56 -24.60 -10.85
N LEU A 192 -14.37 -24.00 -10.83
CA LEU A 192 -13.96 -23.04 -11.84
C LEU A 192 -14.09 -23.77 -13.19
N ILE A 193 -15.13 -23.43 -13.94
CA ILE A 193 -15.18 -23.71 -15.36
C ILE A 193 -14.10 -22.84 -15.99
N ILE A 194 -12.86 -23.33 -15.97
CA ILE A 194 -11.81 -22.93 -16.88
C ILE A 194 -11.09 -24.21 -17.31
N ASN A 195 -11.81 -25.06 -18.04
CA ASN A 195 -11.22 -26.07 -18.93
C ASN A 195 -10.79 -25.42 -20.27
N SER A 196 -10.34 -24.18 -20.25
CA SER A 196 -9.96 -23.46 -21.45
C SER A 196 -9.04 -22.33 -21.08
N SER A 197 -7.74 -22.48 -21.35
CA SER A 197 -6.80 -21.40 -21.75
C SER A 197 -5.35 -21.66 -21.33
N ASP A 198 -5.05 -22.68 -20.51
CA ASP A 198 -3.64 -22.92 -20.13
C ASP A 198 -2.75 -23.32 -21.33
N GLU A 199 -3.32 -23.90 -22.39
CA GLU A 199 -2.59 -24.24 -23.62
C GLU A 199 -2.39 -23.01 -24.52
N TYR A 200 -3.45 -22.24 -24.76
CA TYR A 200 -3.40 -21.00 -25.55
C TYR A 200 -2.49 -19.94 -24.92
N LEU A 201 -2.60 -19.71 -23.60
CA LEU A 201 -1.72 -18.76 -22.90
C LEU A 201 -0.27 -19.25 -22.87
N ARG A 202 -0.03 -20.56 -22.74
CA ARG A 202 1.33 -21.11 -22.86
C ARG A 202 1.91 -20.89 -24.26
N ASP A 203 1.11 -21.10 -25.29
CA ASP A 203 1.56 -20.92 -26.67
C ASP A 203 1.84 -19.45 -26.98
N GLU A 204 0.99 -18.52 -26.52
CA GLU A 204 1.19 -17.09 -26.75
C GLU A 204 2.34 -16.52 -25.90
N VAL A 205 2.53 -16.98 -24.66
CA VAL A 205 3.72 -16.65 -23.84
C VAL A 205 4.98 -17.19 -24.51
N LYS A 206 4.97 -18.43 -25.01
CA LYS A 206 6.12 -19.05 -25.69
C LYS A 206 6.47 -18.32 -26.98
N LYS A 207 5.46 -17.89 -27.74
CA LYS A 207 5.63 -17.08 -28.95
C LYS A 207 6.22 -15.71 -28.63
N ASN A 208 5.74 -15.03 -27.59
CA ASN A 208 6.28 -13.73 -27.16
C ASN A 208 7.71 -13.84 -26.61
N VAL A 209 8.01 -14.87 -25.81
CA VAL A 209 9.36 -15.14 -25.31
C VAL A 209 10.33 -15.41 -26.47
N ASN A 210 9.91 -16.17 -27.48
CA ASN A 210 10.75 -16.44 -28.67
C ASN A 210 10.99 -15.17 -29.50
N ALA A 211 9.96 -14.33 -29.70
CA ALA A 211 10.10 -13.05 -30.40
C ALA A 211 11.05 -12.09 -29.66
N ILE A 212 10.99 -12.07 -28.32
CA ILE A 212 11.91 -11.28 -27.48
C ILE A 212 13.33 -11.86 -27.59
N LYS A 213 13.50 -13.18 -27.54
CA LYS A 213 14.79 -13.84 -27.67
C LYS A 213 15.46 -13.55 -29.01
N GLU A 214 14.71 -13.60 -30.12
CA GLU A 214 15.17 -13.19 -31.46
C GLU A 214 15.52 -11.70 -31.53
N SER A 215 14.71 -10.83 -30.91
CA SER A 215 15.00 -9.39 -30.86
C SER A 215 16.26 -9.06 -30.04
N ILE A 216 16.56 -9.85 -29.00
CA ILE A 216 17.75 -9.67 -28.16
C ILE A 216 18.99 -10.25 -28.84
N THR A 217 18.89 -11.44 -29.45
CA THR A 217 20.01 -12.06 -30.19
C THR A 217 20.38 -11.32 -31.48
N ASN A 218 19.44 -10.61 -32.10
CA ASN A 218 19.74 -9.72 -33.23
C ASN A 218 20.43 -8.41 -32.82
N LYS A 219 20.32 -7.98 -31.55
CA LYS A 219 20.93 -6.74 -31.04
C LYS A 219 22.27 -6.94 -30.34
N LEU A 220 22.56 -8.15 -29.88
CA LEU A 220 23.81 -8.48 -29.18
C LEU A 220 24.51 -9.60 -29.91
N GLY A 221 25.58 -9.26 -30.65
CA GLY A 221 26.54 -10.24 -31.13
C GLY A 221 27.07 -11.05 -29.94
N LYS A 222 26.87 -12.38 -30.02
CA LYS A 222 27.33 -13.45 -29.12
C LYS A 222 28.14 -13.00 -27.91
N ASN A 223 27.55 -13.06 -26.72
CA ASN A 223 28.24 -13.40 -25.46
C ASN A 223 27.24 -13.98 -24.45
N GLU A 224 27.73 -14.94 -23.66
CA GLU A 224 27.02 -15.84 -22.74
C GLU A 224 26.34 -15.11 -21.56
N PHE A 225 25.19 -15.62 -21.13
CA PHE A 225 24.51 -15.21 -19.90
C PHE A 225 25.01 -16.03 -18.71
N ILE A 226 25.27 -15.35 -17.58
CA ILE A 226 25.70 -15.91 -16.29
C ILE A 226 24.47 -16.21 -15.42
N ASP A 227 24.49 -17.36 -14.75
CA ASP A 227 23.53 -17.79 -13.71
C ASP A 227 23.65 -16.94 -12.43
N GLU A 228 22.51 -16.46 -11.91
CA GLU A 228 22.42 -15.84 -10.59
C GLU A 228 22.13 -16.88 -9.50
N ARG A 229 22.95 -16.81 -8.44
CA ARG A 229 22.87 -17.60 -7.21
C ARG A 229 21.99 -16.87 -6.18
N ASN A 230 21.20 -17.66 -5.46
CA ASN A 230 20.42 -17.24 -4.28
C ASN A 230 21.32 -16.89 -3.10
N GLU A 231 20.94 -15.87 -2.32
CA GLU A 231 21.35 -15.70 -0.93
C GLU A 231 20.13 -15.37 -0.06
N ASP A 232 19.92 -16.20 0.96
CA ASP A 232 18.96 -16.02 2.05
C ASP A 232 19.54 -15.07 3.12
N MET A 233 18.68 -14.28 3.77
CA MET A 233 18.99 -13.56 5.00
C MET A 233 17.96 -13.92 6.08
N VAL A 234 18.48 -14.31 7.25
CA VAL A 234 17.76 -14.63 8.49
C VAL A 234 17.71 -13.36 9.34
N GLU A 235 16.56 -13.05 9.93
CA GLU A 235 16.45 -12.09 11.04
C GLU A 235 16.02 -12.81 12.32
N ASP A 236 16.68 -12.42 13.41
CA ASP A 236 16.51 -12.86 14.79
C ASP A 236 15.89 -11.68 15.57
N ASP A 237 14.92 -11.97 16.44
CA ASP A 237 14.12 -10.95 17.15
C ASP A 237 14.02 -11.33 18.63
N SER A 238 14.29 -10.38 19.53
CA SER A 238 14.25 -10.61 20.98
C SER A 238 13.37 -9.58 21.72
N ASP A 239 12.36 -10.11 22.43
CA ASP A 239 11.75 -9.77 23.75
C ASP A 239 11.69 -8.31 24.27
N ALA A 240 10.79 -7.83 25.15
CA ALA A 240 9.51 -8.19 25.82
C ALA A 240 9.12 -6.89 26.62
N ASP A 241 7.87 -6.53 26.96
CA ASP A 241 7.19 -6.89 28.24
C ASP A 241 5.78 -6.22 28.42
N MET A 242 5.04 -6.77 29.39
CA MET A 242 3.61 -7.08 29.54
C MET A 242 2.60 -5.98 29.88
N THR A 243 1.32 -6.31 29.58
CA THR A 243 0.16 -6.20 30.49
C THR A 243 -0.82 -7.32 30.08
N THR A 244 -1.05 -8.31 30.95
CA THR A 244 -0.95 -9.73 30.56
C THR A 244 -2.26 -10.48 30.24
N ASP A 245 -3.43 -10.13 30.78
CA ASP A 245 -4.55 -11.08 30.73
C ASP A 245 -5.38 -11.06 29.43
N ASP A 246 -5.86 -9.89 28.99
CA ASP A 246 -6.72 -9.82 27.78
C ASP A 246 -5.93 -9.99 26.47
N ALA A 247 -4.65 -9.59 26.51
CA ALA A 247 -3.70 -9.79 25.41
C ALA A 247 -3.32 -11.27 25.26
N ALA A 248 -3.06 -11.99 26.36
CA ALA A 248 -2.76 -13.42 26.31
C ALA A 248 -3.94 -14.24 25.81
N ILE A 249 -5.17 -13.90 26.24
CA ILE A 249 -6.39 -14.55 25.73
C ILE A 249 -6.53 -14.32 24.22
N THR A 250 -6.37 -13.08 23.75
CA THR A 250 -6.46 -12.75 22.33
C THR A 250 -5.36 -13.44 21.50
N ALA A 251 -4.12 -13.49 22.01
CA ALA A 251 -3.01 -14.17 21.35
C ALA A 251 -3.24 -15.70 21.27
N ASN A 252 -3.72 -16.32 22.35
CA ASN A 252 -4.06 -17.74 22.35
C ASN A 252 -5.20 -18.06 21.37
N LEU A 253 -6.22 -17.21 21.29
CA LEU A 253 -7.30 -17.35 20.31
C LEU A 253 -6.77 -17.25 18.88
N PHE A 254 -5.86 -16.33 18.62
CA PHE A 254 -5.25 -16.14 17.31
C PHE A 254 -4.38 -17.33 16.89
N GLU A 255 -3.52 -17.84 17.77
CA GLU A 255 -2.72 -19.03 17.49
C GLU A 255 -3.59 -20.28 17.28
N ASN A 256 -4.64 -20.45 18.08
CA ASN A 256 -5.62 -21.52 17.85
C ASN A 256 -6.29 -21.38 16.48
N ALA A 257 -6.65 -20.16 16.05
CA ALA A 257 -7.24 -19.93 14.73
C ALA A 257 -6.29 -20.27 13.58
N LYS A 258 -4.99 -19.95 13.71
CA LYS A 258 -3.96 -20.36 12.74
C LYS A 258 -3.88 -21.89 12.63
N GLN A 259 -3.83 -22.58 13.77
CA GLN A 259 -3.75 -24.05 13.80
C GLN A 259 -5.00 -24.69 13.18
N LEU A 260 -6.19 -24.22 13.55
CA LEU A 260 -7.45 -24.70 12.97
C LEU A 260 -7.50 -24.51 11.45
N PHE A 261 -7.07 -23.34 10.96
CA PHE A 261 -7.03 -23.05 9.53
C PHE A 261 -6.03 -23.97 8.79
N LEU A 262 -4.86 -24.23 9.37
CA LEU A 262 -3.88 -25.15 8.81
C LEU A 262 -4.36 -26.61 8.79
N GLN A 263 -5.30 -26.99 9.64
CA GLN A 263 -5.87 -28.34 9.69
C GLN A 263 -7.02 -28.59 8.70
N LEU A 264 -7.54 -27.55 8.01
CA LEU A 264 -8.64 -27.66 7.03
C LEU A 264 -8.31 -28.46 5.76
#